data_AF-A0A0Q1AEG9-F1
#
_entry.id   AF-A0A0Q1AEG9-F1
#
_cell.length_a   1.000
_cell.length_b   1.000
_cell.length_c   1.000
_cell.angle_alpha   90.00
_cell.angle_beta   90.00
_cell.angle_gamma   90.00
#
_symmetry.space_group_name_H-M   'P 1'
#
loop_
_entity.id
_entity.type
_entity.pdbx_description
1 polymer ?
#
loop_
_entity_poly.entity_id
_entity_poly.type
_entity_poly.pdbx_seq_one_letter_code
_entity_poly.pdbx_strand_id
1 'polypeptide(L)' 'MQRTDERQRGGCPVFGVKSKAIPIGLGLLLLIFAVVPLLTPGIPAPPLPVIAILIICGAAFVWMGLSR' A
#
# COMPACT_ATOMS: atom_id res chain seq x y z
N MET A 1 -31.74 17.76 15.42
CA MET A 1 -30.29 17.75 15.70
C MET A 1 -29.55 17.65 14.36
N GLN A 2 -28.53 18.48 14.18
CA GLN A 2 -27.87 18.80 12.89
C GLN A 2 -27.15 17.61 12.23
N ARG A 3 -27.14 17.64 10.88
CA ARG A 3 -26.31 16.86 9.96
C ARG A 3 -24.81 17.11 10.20
N THR A 4 -24.01 16.05 10.16
CA THR A 4 -22.68 16.05 9.52
C THR A 4 -22.49 14.74 8.77
N ASP A 5 -22.92 14.80 7.52
CA ASP A 5 -22.38 14.04 6.40
C ASP A 5 -20.92 14.49 6.21
N GLU A 6 -19.94 13.57 6.16
CA GLU A 6 -18.81 13.67 5.22
C GLU A 6 -17.84 12.46 5.30
N ARG A 7 -17.59 11.91 4.11
CA ARG A 7 -16.60 10.88 3.72
C ARG A 7 -16.92 9.42 3.97
N GLN A 8 -18.08 9.05 3.44
CA GLN A 8 -18.15 7.94 2.50
C GLN A 8 -17.27 8.24 1.28
N ARG A 9 -15.99 7.82 1.27
CA ARG A 9 -15.18 7.73 0.04
C ARG A 9 -14.71 6.29 -0.16
N GLY A 10 -15.62 5.50 -0.75
CA GLY A 10 -15.34 4.67 -1.93
C GLY A 10 -14.13 3.73 -1.89
N GLY A 11 -14.02 2.87 -0.88
CA GLY A 11 -13.20 1.67 -0.98
C GLY A 11 -14.08 0.48 -0.69
N CYS A 12 -14.53 -0.24 -1.72
CA CYS A 12 -15.24 -1.51 -1.57
C CYS A 12 -14.24 -2.51 -0.95
N PRO A 13 -14.32 -2.85 0.36
CA PRO A 13 -13.42 -3.80 0.93
C PRO A 13 -14.04 -5.17 0.68
N VAL A 14 -13.47 -5.93 -0.26
CA VAL A 14 -13.94 -7.30 -0.59
C VAL A 14 -13.84 -8.24 0.62
N PHE A 15 -13.24 -7.80 1.73
CA PHE A 15 -13.23 -8.49 3.01
C PHE A 15 -13.75 -7.56 4.12
N GLY A 16 -14.99 -7.81 4.54
CA GLY A 16 -15.71 -7.12 5.62
C GLY A 16 -15.16 -7.43 7.01
N VAL A 17 -13.87 -7.19 7.23
CA VAL A 17 -13.25 -7.20 8.56
C VAL A 17 -12.61 -5.83 8.79
N LYS A 18 -12.81 -5.25 9.98
CA LYS A 18 -12.01 -4.14 10.52
C LYS A 18 -10.56 -4.62 10.74
N SER A 19 -9.89 -5.04 9.67
CA SER A 19 -8.55 -5.58 9.74
C SER A 19 -7.59 -4.53 9.21
N LYS A 20 -6.79 -3.98 10.14
CA LYS A 20 -5.60 -3.15 9.85
C LYS A 20 -4.58 -3.88 8.97
N ALA A 21 -4.78 -5.17 8.70
CA ALA A 21 -3.92 -5.99 7.85
C ALA A 21 -3.89 -5.55 6.37
N ILE A 22 -4.95 -4.93 5.85
CA ILE A 22 -5.03 -4.56 4.43
C ILE A 22 -3.99 -3.48 4.03
N PRO A 23 -3.88 -2.32 4.71
CA PRO A 23 -2.87 -1.32 4.35
C PRO A 23 -1.44 -1.83 4.57
N ILE A 24 -1.21 -2.61 5.62
CA ILE A 24 0.11 -3.19 5.91
C ILE A 24 0.49 -4.22 4.84
N GLY A 25 -0.44 -5.10 4.47
CA GLY A 25 -0.24 -6.12 3.43
C GLY A 25 -0.01 -5.49 2.05
N LEU A 26 -0.74 -4.43 1.71
CA LEU A 26 -0.52 -3.67 0.47
C LEU A 26 0.86 -3.00 0.47
N GLY A 27 1.25 -2.37 1.59
CA GLY A 27 2.56 -1.74 1.72
C GLY A 27 3.71 -2.74 1.60
N LEU A 28 3.56 -3.92 2.21
CA LEU A 28 4.53 -5.02 2.10
C LEU A 28 4.61 -5.57 0.68
N LEU A 29 3.47 -5.75 0.01
CA LEU A 29 3.42 -6.20 -1.39
C LEU A 29 4.15 -5.25 -2.33
N LEU A 30 3.99 -3.94 -2.15
CA LEU A 30 4.69 -2.91 -2.92
C LEU A 30 6.22 -2.97 -2.71
N LEU A 31 6.66 -3.18 -1.47
CA LEU A 31 8.08 -3.37 -1.15
C LEU A 31 8.65 -4.63 -1.80
N ILE A 32 7.91 -5.74 -1.75
CA ILE A 32 8.30 -6.99 -2.43
C ILE A 32 8.42 -6.74 -3.93
N PHE A 33 7.48 -6.03 -4.55
CA PHE A 33 7.54 -5.67 -5.97
C PHE A 33 8.69 -4.74 -6.34
N ALA A 34 9.15 -3.91 -5.42
CA ALA A 34 10.34 -3.08 -5.63
C ALA A 34 11.64 -3.90 -5.56
N VAL A 35 11.69 -4.89 -4.66
CA VAL A 35 12.91 -5.61 -4.29
C VAL A 35 13.11 -6.89 -5.13
N VAL A 36 12.06 -7.64 -5.43
CA VAL A 36 12.13 -8.90 -6.19
C VAL A 36 12.77 -8.74 -7.58
N PRO A 37 12.41 -7.72 -8.39
CA PRO A 37 13.03 -7.50 -9.69
C PRO A 37 14.53 -7.14 -9.60
N LEU A 38 14.97 -6.58 -8.47
CA LEU A 38 16.39 -6.26 -8.24
C LEU A 38 17.21 -7.50 -7.87
N LEU A 39 16.62 -8.45 -7.13
CA LEU A 39 17.31 -9.68 -6.72
C LEU A 39 17.20 -10.82 -7.74
N THR A 40 16.24 -10.76 -8.66
CA THR A 40 15.99 -11.86 -9.61
C THR A 40 16.72 -11.58 -10.93
N PRO A 41 17.83 -12.28 -11.23
CA PRO A 41 18.52 -12.11 -12.50
C PRO A 41 17.62 -12.54 -13.67
N GLY A 42 17.54 -11.70 -14.70
CA GLY A 42 16.72 -11.95 -15.90
C GLY A 42 15.32 -11.32 -15.88
N ILE A 43 14.87 -10.75 -14.76
CA ILE A 43 13.68 -9.90 -14.73
C ILE A 43 14.11 -8.47 -15.11
N PRO A 44 13.46 -7.81 -16.09
CA PRO A 44 13.73 -6.41 -16.37
C PRO A 44 13.36 -5.56 -15.15
N ALA A 45 14.35 -4.91 -14.57
CA ALA A 45 14.12 -4.01 -13.45
C ALA A 45 13.27 -2.81 -13.90
N PRO A 46 12.22 -2.45 -13.14
CA PRO A 46 11.45 -1.25 -13.43
C PRO A 46 12.36 0.00 -13.33
N PRO A 47 12.03 1.08 -14.04
CA PRO A 47 12.84 2.28 -14.02
C PRO A 47 12.91 2.85 -12.59
N LEU A 48 14.09 3.38 -12.22
CA LEU A 48 14.38 3.98 -10.91
C LEU A 48 13.25 4.83 -10.29
N PRO A 49 12.59 5.76 -11.02
CA PRO A 49 11.49 6.53 -10.45
C PRO A 49 10.31 5.66 -9.99
N VAL A 50 10.02 4.56 -10.68
CA VAL A 50 8.94 3.63 -10.32
C VAL A 50 9.32 2.89 -9.04
N ILE A 51 10.57 2.45 -8.91
CA ILE A 51 11.07 1.81 -7.67
C ILE A 51 10.95 2.77 -6.49
N ALA A 52 11.36 4.03 -6.65
CA ALA A 52 11.24 5.04 -5.60
C ALA A 52 9.79 5.23 -5.16
N ILE A 53 8.84 5.31 -6.10
CA ILE A 53 7.40 5.41 -5.79
C ILE A 53 6.91 4.17 -5.03
N LEU A 54 7.28 2.96 -5.47
CA LEU A 54 6.88 1.71 -4.80
C LEU A 54 7.40 1.65 -3.35
N ILE A 55 8.65 2.06 -3.11
CA ILE A 55 9.25 2.09 -1.77
C ILE A 55 8.56 3.16 -0.90
N ILE A 56 8.37 4.38 -1.41
CA ILE A 56 7.76 5.49 -0.64
C ILE A 56 6.31 5.17 -0.31
N CYS A 57 5.52 4.71 -1.30
CA CYS A 57 4.14 4.28 -1.06
C CYS A 57 4.11 3.10 -0.10
N GLY A 58 4.94 2.08 -0.30
CA GLY A 58 5.01 0.91 0.58
C GLY A 58 5.27 1.30 2.04
N ALA A 59 6.29 2.12 2.27
CA ALA A 59 6.64 2.63 3.59
C ALA A 59 5.52 3.49 4.20
N ALA A 60 4.89 4.37 3.41
CA ALA A 60 3.78 5.19 3.87
C ALA A 60 2.55 4.36 4.27
N PHE A 61 2.22 3.30 3.51
CA PHE A 61 1.12 2.39 3.83
C PHE A 61 1.38 1.58 5.10
N VAL A 62 2.61 1.09 5.29
CA VAL A 62 3.03 0.42 6.53
C VAL A 62 2.96 1.39 7.71
N TRP A 63 3.49 2.61 7.55
CA TRP A 63 3.45 3.64 8.59
C TRP A 63 2.02 4.03 8.97
N MET A 64 1.14 4.24 7.98
CA MET A 64 -0.27 4.55 8.22
C MET A 64 -1.03 3.40 8.89
N GLY A 65 -0.63 2.16 8.63
CA GLY A 65 -1.14 0.97 9.33
C GLY A 65 -0.66 0.85 10.77
N LEU A 66 0.54 1.36 11.10
CA LEU A 66 1.13 1.34 12.45
C LEU A 66 0.72 2.55 13.32
N SER A 67 0.55 3.74 12.72
CA SER A 67 0.22 4.98 13.45
C SER A 67 -1.27 5.17 13.79
N ARG A 68 -2.15 4.22 13.47
CA ARG A 68 -3.59 4.22 13.82
C ARG A 68 -3.95 3.02 14.68
#